data_AF-A0A7C3PWS3-F1
#
_entry.id   AF-A0A7C3PWS3-F1
#
_cell.length_a   1.000
_cell.length_b   1.000
_cell.length_c   1.000
_cell.angle_alpha   90.00
_cell.angle_beta   90.00
_cell.angle_gamma   90.00
#
_symmetry.space_group_name_H-M   'P 1'
#
loop_
_entity.id
_entity.type
_entity.pdbx_description
1 polymer ?
#
loop_
_entity_poly.entity_id
_entity_poly.type
_entity_poly.pdbx_seq_one_letter_code
_entity_poly.pdbx_strand_id
1 'polypeptide(L)' 'DACVERAVASGGSLLVGPMDVPTVGRMALITDNQGAHLWLYATSLSE' A
#
# COMPACT_ATOMS: atom_id res chain seq x y z
N ASP A 1 -1.46 3.92 -5.41
CA ASP A 1 -2.65 4.64 -4.88
C ASP A 1 -3.94 3.85 -5.09
N ALA A 2 -4.30 3.48 -6.33
CA ALA A 2 -5.49 2.66 -6.62
C ALA A 2 -5.62 1.36 -5.80
N CYS A 3 -4.52 0.66 -5.50
CA CYS A 3 -4.56 -0.55 -4.65
C CYS A 3 -4.95 -0.24 -3.19
N VAL A 4 -4.55 0.92 -2.65
CA VAL A 4 -4.95 1.36 -1.31
C VAL A 4 -6.45 1.64 -1.28
N GLU A 5 -6.97 2.36 -2.27
CA GLU A 5 -8.40 2.64 -2.38
C GLU A 5 -9.22 1.36 -2.44
N ARG A 6 -8.78 0.37 -3.23
CA ARG A 6 -9.43 -0.93 -3.31
C ARG A 6 -9.38 -1.68 -1.98
N ALA A 7 -8.25 -1.64 -1.27
CA ALA A 7 -8.12 -2.28 0.03
C ALA A 7 -9.08 -1.67 1.06
N VAL A 8 -9.16 -0.33 1.11
CA VAL A 8 -10.08 0.38 1.99
C VAL A 8 -11.54 0.08 1.64
N ALA A 9 -11.90 0.10 0.35
CA ALA A 9 -13.24 -0.26 -0.13
C ALA A 9 -13.63 -1.71 0.22
N SER A 10 -12.64 -2.59 0.40
CA SER A 10 -12.86 -4.00 0.78
C SER A 10 -12.90 -4.24 2.29
N GLY A 11 -12.91 -3.17 3.11
CA GLY A 11 -12.95 -3.26 4.57
C GLY A 11 -11.57 -3.23 5.25
N GLY A 12 -10.51 -2.96 4.49
CA GLY A 12 -9.19 -2.67 5.05
C GLY A 12 -9.05 -1.23 5.53
N SER A 13 -7.92 -0.93 6.17
CA SER A 13 -7.59 0.42 6.65
C SER A 13 -6.22 0.87 6.16
N LEU A 14 -6.08 2.16 5.86
CA LEU A 14 -4.78 2.77 5.56
C LEU A 14 -4.09 3.16 6.87
N LEU A 15 -2.90 2.63 7.13
CA LEU A 15 -2.08 2.99 8.29
C LEU A 15 -1.02 4.03 7.94
N VAL A 16 -0.31 3.82 6.84
CA VAL A 16 0.70 4.73 6.32
C VAL A 16 0.40 4.99 4.86
N GLY A 17 0.18 6.26 4.54
CA GLY A 17 -0.10 6.72 3.18
C GLY A 17 0.99 6.32 2.18
N PRO A 18 0.67 6.27 0.88
CA PRO A 18 1.66 6.03 -0.17
C PRO A 18 2.81 7.03 -0.07
N MET A 19 4.02 6.50 0.05
CA MET A 19 5.24 7.29 0.13
C MET A 19 6.32 6.71 -0.79
N ASP A 20 7.18 7.60 -1.30
CA ASP A 20 8.31 7.20 -2.12
C ASP A 20 9.49 6.84 -1.21
N VAL A 21 9.95 5.59 -1.32
CA VAL A 21 11.09 5.07 -0.58
C VAL A 21 12.28 4.99 -1.53
N PRO A 22 13.37 5.74 -1.27
CA PRO A 22 14.58 5.65 -2.09
C PRO A 22 15.02 4.20 -2.28
N THR A 23 15.47 3.85 -3.48
CA THR A 23 15.94 2.51 -3.92
C THR A 23 14.93 1.37 -3.91
N VAL A 24 13.79 1.52 -3.22
CA VAL A 24 12.74 0.49 -3.16
C VAL A 24 11.65 0.81 -4.17
N GLY A 25 11.10 2.02 -4.16
CA GLY A 25 9.94 2.41 -4.98
C GLY A 25 8.82 3.00 -4.13
N ARG A 26 7.57 2.97 -4.63
CA ARG A 26 6.44 3.55 -3.90
C ARG A 26 5.76 2.50 -3.04
N MET A 27 5.55 2.81 -1.77
CA MET A 27 5.03 1.86 -0.77
C MET A 27 3.92 2.46 0.09
N ALA A 28 3.00 1.63 0.57
CA ALA A 28 1.97 1.99 1.54
C ALA A 28 1.72 0.84 2.53
N LEU A 29 1.34 1.16 3.77
CA LEU A 29 0.96 0.17 4.77
C LEU A 29 -0.55 0.19 4.98
N ILE A 30 -1.19 -0.96 4.82
CA ILE A 30 -2.61 -1.17 5.09
C ILE A 30 -2.83 -2.28 6.11
N THR A 31 -4.07 -2.39 6.59
CA THR A 31 -4.57 -3.57 7.30
C THR A 31 -5.72 -4.21 6.54
N ASP A 32 -5.92 -5.51 6.73
CA ASP A 32 -7.21 -6.14 6.44
C ASP A 32 -8.20 -5.96 7.61
N ASN A 33 -9.41 -6.52 7.48
CA ASN A 33 -10.43 -6.50 8.52
C ASN A 33 -10.15 -7.44 9.71
N GLN A 34 -9.18 -8.34 9.59
CA GLN A 34 -8.72 -9.24 10.65
C GLN A 34 -7.51 -8.65 11.40
N GLY A 35 -7.01 -7.48 10.98
CA GLY A 35 -5.88 -6.79 11.58
C GLY A 35 -4.51 -7.21 11.04
N ALA A 36 -4.44 -7.95 9.93
CA ALA A 36 -3.17 -8.32 9.32
C ALA A 36 -2.52 -7.11 8.63
N HIS A 37 -1.25 -6.85 8.93
CA HIS A 37 -0.47 -5.78 8.30
C HIS A 37 0.09 -6.20 6.94
N LEU A 38 -0.18 -5.39 5.91
CA LEU A 38 0.23 -5.67 4.53
C LEU A 38 0.95 -4.46 3.94
N TRP A 39 2.16 -4.67 3.43
CA TRP A 39 2.87 -3.67 2.64
C TRP A 39 2.47 -3.79 1.18
N LEU A 40 1.89 -2.72 0.64
CA LEU A 40 1.67 -2.57 -0.79
C LEU A 40 2.92 -1.98 -1.42
N TYR A 41 3.40 -2.62 -2.47
CA TYR A 41 4.55 -2.19 -3.25
C TYR A 41 4.14 -1.93 -4.69
N ALA A 42 4.48 -0.74 -5.21
CA ALA A 42 4.35 -0.42 -6.62
C ALA A 42 5.75 -0.36 -7.23
N THR A 43 6.02 -1.29 -8.14
CA THR A 43 7.22 -1.26 -8.97
C THR A 43 7.20 -0.03 -9.86
N SER A 44 8.23 0.80 -9.75
CA SER A 44 8.66 1.64 -10.87
C SER A 44 9.45 0.72 -11.80
N LEU A 45 8.84 0.25 -12.90
CA LEU A 45 9.62 -0.28 -14.00
C LEU A 45 10.39 0.91 -14.59
N SER A 46 11.67 1.04 -14.24
CA SER A 46 12.62 1.75 -15.09
C SER A 46 12.96 0.81 -16.24
N GLU A 47 12.59 1.19 -17.46
CA GLU A 47 13.14 0.58 -18.70
C GLU A 47 14.66 0.67 -18.75
#